data_AF-A0A418X6X3-F1
#
_entry.id   AF-A0A418X6X3-F1
#
_cell.length_a   1.000
_cell.length_b   1.000
_cell.length_c   1.000
_cell.angle_alpha   90.00
_cell.angle_beta   90.00
_cell.angle_gamma   90.00
#
_symmetry.space_group_name_H-M   'P 1'
#
loop_
_entity.id
_entity.type
_entity.pdbx_description
1 polymer ?
#
loop_
_entity_poly.entity_id
_entity_poly.type
_entity_poly.pdbx_seq_one_letter_code
_entity_poly.pdbx_strand_id
1 'polypeptide(L)'
;MATTKQGGGGKGSGSHSAQKGGSGSSQGQAKRGFAAMDENQQRAIASKGGQAAHQKGTAHEFDSEEARRAGQKGGEVVSRNREHMADIGRKGGESRQSAHRAAQSAAEARGGRQGDKDKE
;
A
#
# COMPACT_ATOMS: atom_id res chain seq x y z
N MET A 1 12.82 32.19 -13.47
CA MET A 1 13.69 31.00 -13.55
C MET A 1 12.97 29.84 -12.86
N ALA A 2 12.50 28.88 -13.65
CA ALA A 2 11.70 27.75 -13.19
C ALA A 2 12.61 26.56 -12.86
N THR A 3 12.47 25.97 -11.67
CA THR A 3 13.16 24.73 -11.29
C THR A 3 12.16 23.57 -11.23
N THR A 4 12.31 22.68 -12.20
CA THR A 4 11.53 21.45 -12.38
C THR A 4 11.77 20.47 -11.23
N LYS A 5 10.70 20.09 -10.52
CA LYS A 5 10.71 19.04 -9.49
C LYS A 5 10.42 17.69 -10.15
N GLN A 6 11.47 16.92 -10.36
CA GLN A 6 11.43 15.57 -10.91
C GLN A 6 10.89 14.59 -9.85
N GLY A 7 9.60 14.25 -9.97
CA GLY A 7 8.94 13.25 -9.12
C GLY A 7 9.31 11.83 -9.56
N GLY A 8 10.05 11.10 -8.73
CA GLY A 8 10.31 9.68 -8.91
C GLY A 8 9.06 8.85 -8.64
N GLY A 9 8.51 8.24 -9.70
CA GLY A 9 7.40 7.30 -9.62
C GLY A 9 7.83 5.96 -9.01
N GLY A 10 7.34 5.66 -7.81
CA GLY A 10 7.43 4.33 -7.21
C GLY A 10 6.44 3.38 -7.86
N LYS A 11 6.95 2.47 -8.71
CA LYS A 11 6.21 1.31 -9.24
C LYS A 11 5.93 0.31 -8.10
N GLY A 12 4.74 0.36 -7.52
CA GLY A 12 4.20 -0.70 -6.67
C GLY A 12 3.65 -1.84 -7.52
N SER A 13 4.48 -2.85 -7.81
CA SER A 13 4.07 -4.10 -8.45
C SER A 13 3.32 -4.99 -7.44
N GLY A 14 2.02 -4.74 -7.27
CA GLY A 14 1.11 -5.68 -6.62
C GLY A 14 0.79 -6.83 -7.57
N SER A 15 1.54 -7.93 -7.48
CA SER A 15 1.26 -9.19 -8.17
C SER A 15 0.00 -9.82 -7.57
N HIS A 16 -1.15 -9.60 -8.22
CA HIS A 16 -2.38 -10.29 -7.88
C HIS A 16 -2.41 -11.63 -8.62
N SER A 17 -1.73 -12.63 -8.08
CA SER A 17 -1.89 -14.02 -8.51
C SER A 17 -3.19 -14.58 -7.93
N ALA A 18 -4.32 -14.23 -8.55
CA ALA A 18 -5.60 -14.86 -8.27
C ALA A 18 -5.74 -16.11 -9.14
N GLN A 19 -5.68 -17.25 -8.46
CA GLN A 19 -5.79 -18.59 -9.01
C GLN A 19 -7.18 -18.79 -9.63
N LYS A 20 -7.20 -18.94 -10.96
CA LYS A 20 -8.38 -19.20 -11.79
C LYS A 20 -8.70 -20.70 -11.75
N GLY A 21 -9.88 -21.08 -11.26
CA GLY A 21 -10.38 -22.45 -11.38
C GLY A 21 -11.77 -22.64 -10.79
N GLY A 22 -12.79 -22.71 -11.65
CA GLY A 22 -14.17 -22.99 -11.26
C GLY A 22 -15.17 -22.64 -12.35
N SER A 23 -15.18 -23.39 -13.44
CA SER A 23 -16.19 -23.29 -14.50
C SER A 23 -17.45 -24.03 -14.05
N GLY A 24 -18.58 -23.32 -13.98
CA GLY A 24 -19.90 -23.89 -13.71
C GLY A 24 -20.99 -22.97 -14.26
N SER A 25 -21.41 -23.25 -15.50
CA SER A 25 -22.68 -22.88 -16.15
C SER A 25 -23.52 -21.74 -15.52
N SER A 26 -23.54 -20.58 -16.18
CA SER A 26 -24.75 -19.77 -16.29
C SER A 26 -24.72 -18.99 -17.59
N GLN A 27 -25.59 -19.40 -18.52
CA GLN A 27 -25.88 -18.64 -19.72
C GLN A 27 -26.31 -17.22 -19.35
N GLY A 28 -25.45 -16.24 -19.69
CA GLY A 28 -25.87 -14.94 -20.18
C GLY A 28 -26.95 -14.18 -19.40
N GLN A 29 -26.83 -14.04 -18.08
CA GLN A 29 -27.39 -12.84 -17.47
C GLN A 29 -26.53 -11.67 -17.94
N ALA A 30 -26.97 -10.99 -19.00
CA ALA A 30 -26.37 -9.74 -19.45
C ALA A 30 -26.17 -8.88 -18.20
N LYS A 31 -24.92 -8.46 -17.95
CA LYS A 31 -24.62 -7.53 -16.86
C LYS A 31 -25.55 -6.33 -17.07
N ARG A 32 -26.42 -6.07 -16.10
CA ARG A 32 -27.42 -5.00 -16.15
C ARG A 32 -27.18 -4.06 -14.98
N GLY A 33 -27.53 -2.79 -15.16
CA GLY A 33 -27.38 -1.77 -14.14
C GLY A 33 -25.92 -1.53 -13.74
N PHE A 34 -25.66 -1.45 -12.43
CA PHE A 34 -24.37 -1.06 -11.87
C PHE A 34 -23.20 -1.98 -12.27
N ALA A 35 -23.48 -3.25 -12.53
CA ALA A 35 -22.47 -4.24 -12.96
C ALA A 35 -22.16 -4.16 -14.46
N ALA A 36 -22.98 -3.43 -15.25
CA ALA A 36 -22.80 -3.24 -16.69
C ALA A 36 -21.94 -2.03 -17.04
N MET A 37 -21.76 -1.10 -16.10
CA MET A 37 -21.00 0.14 -16.28
C MET A 37 -19.49 -0.12 -16.30
N ASP A 38 -18.73 0.83 -16.84
CA ASP A 38 -17.26 0.82 -16.77
C ASP A 38 -16.77 0.87 -15.32
N GLU A 39 -15.65 0.19 -15.04
CA GLU A 39 -15.10 0.06 -13.68
C GLU A 39 -14.80 1.40 -13.01
N ASN A 40 -14.32 2.38 -13.78
CA ASN A 40 -14.06 3.72 -13.29
C ASN A 40 -15.35 4.42 -12.84
N GLN A 41 -16.42 4.24 -13.61
CA GLN A 41 -17.73 4.79 -13.28
C GLN A 41 -18.34 4.09 -12.07
N GLN A 42 -18.20 2.76 -12.00
CA GLN A 42 -18.62 1.97 -10.85
C GLN A 42 -17.92 2.43 -9.57
N ARG A 43 -16.59 2.61 -9.61
CA ARG A 43 -15.80 3.11 -8.47
C ARG A 43 -16.23 4.52 -8.07
N ALA A 44 -16.45 5.42 -9.03
CA ALA A 44 -16.86 6.79 -8.74
C ALA A 44 -18.23 6.83 -8.05
N ILE A 45 -19.20 6.04 -8.53
CA ILE A 45 -20.53 5.96 -7.92
C ILE A 45 -20.47 5.27 -6.55
N ALA A 46 -19.70 4.19 -6.39
CA ALA A 46 -19.51 3.54 -5.10
C ALA A 46 -18.88 4.49 -4.07
N SER A 47 -17.85 5.25 -4.49
CA SER A 47 -17.21 6.27 -3.66
C SER A 47 -18.18 7.36 -3.25
N LYS A 48 -18.99 7.88 -4.18
CA LYS A 48 -20.01 8.90 -3.89
C LYS A 48 -21.11 8.36 -2.98
N GLY A 49 -21.53 7.11 -3.18
CA GLY A 49 -22.52 6.43 -2.34
C GLY A 49 -22.06 6.29 -0.90
N GLY A 50 -20.80 5.87 -0.69
CA GLY A 50 -20.19 5.79 0.63
C GLY A 50 -20.11 7.16 1.31
N GLN A 51 -19.64 8.19 0.60
CA GLN A 51 -19.59 9.56 1.12
C GLN A 51 -20.98 10.09 1.48
N ALA A 52 -21.98 9.85 0.62
CA ALA A 52 -23.35 10.26 0.87
C ALA A 52 -23.96 9.55 2.09
N ALA A 53 -23.66 8.27 2.31
CA ALA A 53 -24.15 7.52 3.46
C ALA A 53 -23.60 8.06 4.79
N HIS A 54 -22.32 8.44 4.82
CA HIS A 54 -21.71 9.13 5.96
C HIS A 54 -22.32 10.53 6.17
N GLN A 55 -22.42 11.34 5.10
CA GLN A 55 -23.04 12.67 5.19
C GLN A 55 -24.50 12.64 5.66
N LYS A 56 -25.25 11.60 5.28
CA LYS A 56 -26.66 11.42 5.69
C LYS A 56 -26.82 10.76 7.06
N GLY A 57 -25.74 10.33 7.71
CA GLY A 57 -25.79 9.64 9.01
C GLY A 57 -26.46 8.27 8.96
N THR A 58 -26.59 7.66 7.77
CA THR A 58 -27.09 6.28 7.63
C THR A 58 -25.98 5.26 7.79
N ALA A 59 -24.72 5.69 7.61
CA ALA A 59 -23.56 4.87 7.90
C ALA A 59 -23.21 4.95 9.40
N HIS A 60 -22.51 3.91 9.87
CA HIS A 60 -21.89 3.92 11.19
C HIS A 60 -20.73 4.91 11.19
N GLU A 61 -20.74 5.83 12.14
CA GLU A 61 -19.65 6.78 12.35
C GLU A 61 -18.58 6.10 13.20
N PHE A 62 -17.42 5.83 12.59
CA PHE A 62 -16.29 5.29 13.34
C PHE A 62 -15.72 6.37 14.24
N ASP A 63 -16.03 6.28 15.53
CA ASP A 63 -15.37 7.10 16.52
C ASP A 63 -13.89 6.64 16.68
N SER A 64 -13.04 7.54 17.17
CA SER A 64 -11.60 7.26 17.31
C SER A 64 -11.30 6.16 18.33
N GLU A 65 -12.12 6.02 19.38
CA GLU A 65 -12.00 4.96 20.38
C GLU A 65 -12.42 3.61 19.81
N GLU A 66 -13.48 3.55 19.01
CA GLU A 66 -13.91 2.32 18.35
C GLU A 66 -12.91 1.85 17.31
N ALA A 67 -12.38 2.76 16.48
CA ALA A 67 -11.30 2.44 15.56
C ALA A 67 -10.08 1.87 16.30
N ARG A 68 -9.75 2.44 17.47
CA ARG A 68 -8.68 1.93 18.33
C ARG A 68 -9.01 0.54 18.88
N ARG A 69 -10.21 0.30 19.40
CA ARG A 69 -10.64 -1.01 19.92
C ARG A 69 -10.64 -2.07 18.84
N ALA A 70 -11.13 -1.75 17.64
CA ALA A 70 -11.10 -2.64 16.49
C ALA A 70 -9.65 -2.97 16.08
N GLY A 71 -8.78 -1.96 16.02
CA GLY A 71 -7.35 -2.14 15.76
C GLY A 71 -6.66 -3.00 16.82
N GLN A 72 -6.95 -2.77 18.10
CA GLN A 72 -6.44 -3.58 19.21
C GLN A 72 -6.91 -5.04 19.10
N LYS A 73 -8.20 -5.28 18.86
CA LYS A 73 -8.75 -6.63 18.70
C LYS A 73 -8.12 -7.36 17.50
N GLY A 74 -7.96 -6.67 16.38
CA GLY A 74 -7.24 -7.21 15.22
C GLY A 74 -5.78 -7.53 15.56
N GLY A 75 -5.08 -6.59 16.20
CA GLY A 75 -3.70 -6.78 16.63
C GLY A 75 -3.53 -7.95 17.60
N GLU A 76 -4.45 -8.13 18.54
CA GLU A 76 -4.44 -9.26 19.47
C GLU A 76 -4.55 -10.60 18.73
N VAL A 77 -5.45 -10.70 17.75
CA VAL A 77 -5.62 -11.93 16.96
C VAL A 77 -4.35 -12.28 16.20
N VAL A 78 -3.75 -11.30 15.51
CA VAL A 78 -2.56 -11.55 14.68
C VAL A 78 -1.31 -11.77 15.54
N SER A 79 -1.19 -11.10 16.70
CA SER A 79 -0.01 -11.18 17.59
C SER A 79 0.13 -12.48 18.38
N ARG A 80 -0.91 -13.34 18.40
CA ARG A 80 -0.85 -14.66 19.05
C ARG A 80 0.23 -15.58 18.44
N ASN A 81 0.52 -15.45 17.15
CA ASN A 81 1.60 -16.22 16.52
C ASN A 81 2.94 -15.48 16.66
N ARG A 82 3.66 -15.79 17.73
CA ARG A 82 4.95 -15.18 18.05
C ARG A 82 6.03 -15.48 17.01
N GLU A 83 6.09 -16.69 16.48
CA GLU A 83 7.08 -17.09 15.48
C GLU A 83 6.90 -16.30 14.19
N HIS A 84 5.67 -16.22 13.69
CA HIS A 84 5.33 -15.42 12.52
C HIS A 84 5.67 -13.93 12.71
N MET A 85 5.39 -13.37 13.89
CA MET A 85 5.73 -11.99 14.23
C MET A 85 7.24 -11.74 14.26
N ALA A 86 8.00 -12.70 14.80
CA ALA A 86 9.46 -12.64 14.82
C ALA A 86 10.03 -12.66 13.40
N ASP A 87 9.48 -13.49 12.50
CA ASP A 87 9.93 -13.57 11.11
C ASP A 87 9.62 -12.30 10.32
N ILE A 88 8.42 -11.72 10.50
CA ILE A 88 8.07 -10.41 9.93
C ILE A 88 9.03 -9.33 10.45
N GLY A 89 9.27 -9.31 11.77
CA GLY A 89 10.17 -8.36 12.41
C GLY A 89 11.62 -8.47 11.89
N ARG A 90 12.12 -9.71 11.76
CA ARG A 90 13.47 -9.99 11.22
C ARG A 90 13.60 -9.49 9.79
N LYS A 91 12.68 -9.86 8.91
CA LYS A 91 12.66 -9.41 7.50
C LYS A 91 12.55 -7.89 7.39
N GLY A 92 11.75 -7.26 8.25
CA GLY A 92 11.66 -5.80 8.36
C GLY A 92 12.98 -5.16 8.78
N GLY A 93 13.69 -5.76 9.74
CA GLY A 93 15.02 -5.33 10.17
C GLY A 93 16.08 -5.44 9.08
N GLU A 94 16.15 -6.59 8.41
CA GLU A 94 17.12 -6.87 7.33
C GLU A 94 16.94 -5.92 6.13
N SER A 95 15.69 -5.63 5.74
CA SER A 95 15.40 -4.67 4.66
C SER A 95 15.84 -3.25 5.01
N ARG A 96 15.66 -2.83 6.28
CA ARG A 96 16.14 -1.53 6.77
C ARG A 96 17.65 -1.46 6.85
N GLN A 97 18.31 -2.52 7.32
CA GLN A 97 19.77 -2.59 7.41
C GLN A 97 20.44 -2.58 6.03
N SER A 98 19.90 -3.33 5.08
CA SER A 98 20.40 -3.31 3.69
C SER A 98 20.20 -1.94 3.03
N ALA A 99 19.05 -1.30 3.24
CA ALA A 99 18.82 0.07 2.78
C ALA A 99 19.79 1.07 3.43
N HIS A 100 20.05 0.94 4.73
CA HIS A 100 20.99 1.79 5.46
C HIS A 100 22.43 1.59 4.99
N ARG A 101 22.88 0.35 4.83
CA ARG A 101 24.22 0.02 4.30
C ARG A 101 24.38 0.53 2.87
N ALA A 102 23.36 0.39 2.03
CA ALA A 102 23.35 0.96 0.68
C ALA A 102 23.46 2.49 0.71
N ALA A 103 22.69 3.17 1.57
CA ALA A 103 22.76 4.62 1.74
C ALA A 103 24.13 5.09 2.25
N GLN A 104 24.74 4.36 3.19
CA GLN A 104 26.08 4.63 3.72
C GLN A 104 27.15 4.47 2.62
N SER A 105 27.12 3.36 1.88
CA SER A 105 28.06 3.12 0.77
C SER A 105 27.93 4.16 -0.34
N ALA A 106 26.71 4.64 -0.62
CA ALA A 106 26.47 5.73 -1.57
C ALA A 106 26.98 7.09 -1.06
N ALA A 107 26.99 7.32 0.25
CA ALA A 107 27.55 8.53 0.86
C ALA A 107 29.10 8.51 0.84
N GLU A 108 29.72 7.38 1.18
CA GLU A 108 31.19 7.20 1.15
C GLU A 108 31.75 7.32 -0.27
N ALA A 109 31.08 6.73 -1.27
CA ALA A 109 31.48 6.83 -2.68
C ALA A 109 31.42 8.28 -3.23
N ARG A 110 30.64 9.16 -2.59
CA ARG A 110 30.56 10.58 -2.94
C ARG A 110 31.59 11.43 -2.21
N GLY A 111 31.98 11.07 -0.98
CA GLY A 111 33.01 11.77 -0.20
C GLY A 111 34.45 11.52 -0.66
N GLY A 112 34.73 10.35 -1.27
CA GLY A 112 36.08 9.99 -1.72
C GLY A 112 36.61 10.71 -2.97
N ARG A 113 35.81 11.56 -3.63
CA ARG A 113 36.20 12.26 -4.88
C ARG A 113 36.79 13.66 -4.69
N GLN A 114 36.97 14.12 -3.45
CA GLN A 114 37.30 15.52 -3.15
C GLN A 114 38.72 15.74 -2.60
N GLY A 115 39.62 14.75 -2.70
CA GLY A 115 40.96 14.78 -2.07
C GLY A 115 42.19 14.88 -2.98
N ASP A 116 42.05 15.06 -4.31
CA ASP A 116 43.19 14.95 -5.25
C ASP A 116 43.25 16.13 -6.23
N LYS A 117 43.47 17.36 -5.74
CA LYS A 117 43.64 18.55 -6.61
C LYS A 117 44.68 19.60 -6.20
N ASP A 118 45.54 19.34 -5.21
CA ASP A 118 46.58 20.30 -4.81
C ASP A 118 47.97 19.65 -4.78
N LYS A 119 48.58 19.47 -5.95
CA LYS A 119 50.04 19.32 -6.10
C LYS A 119 50.45 19.57 -7.55
N GLU A 120 50.73 20.83 -7.87
CA GLU A 120 51.78 21.26 -8.81
C GLU A 120 52.14 22.72 -8.53
#